data_AF-A0A9B2ML70-F1
#
_entry.id   AF-A0A9B2ML70-F1
#
_cell.length_a   1.000
_cell.length_b   1.000
_cell.length_c   1.000
_cell.angle_alpha   90.00
_cell.angle_beta   90.00
_cell.angle_gamma   90.00
#
_symmetry.space_group_name_H-M   'P 1'
#
loop_
_entity.id
_entity.type
_entity.pdbx_description
1 polymer ?
#
loop_
_entity_poly.entity_id
_entity_poly.type
_entity_poly.pdbx_seq_one_letter_code
_entity_poly.pdbx_strand_id
1 'polypeptide(L)'
;MTQKGVERFLSVLYISSVVTSMTSMICIAILWQYWALILNACISIDCGCILYSKNTFGTFAGGDGKFCKFGVYGLVPTALLDLCLAVYHGYRSCIKKELNIPIRTYNDDSRDFNIIEPSRVEIRPRQRISSYQKWMPFVCLAILLSCLSLSHAIIITDGFYKTCDHYRVMLIQVLGSTGREAELIHNRLSCGAIFDFLDYLRPNDTWSRDKLPNSGLVFLLAIFSTWYNFISWMVASMLYYFMVRRKLCFFEI
;
A
#
# COMPACT_ATOMS: atom_id res chain seq x y z
N MET A 1 -15.72 7.29 -19.89
CA MET A 1 -15.97 6.45 -18.69
C MET A 1 -17.22 6.96 -17.99
N THR A 2 -18.25 6.12 -17.83
CA THR A 2 -19.50 6.50 -17.14
C THR A 2 -19.26 6.57 -15.63
N GLN A 3 -20.09 7.32 -14.89
CA GLN A 3 -19.95 7.43 -13.44
C GLN A 3 -19.93 6.05 -12.76
N LYS A 4 -20.83 5.14 -13.13
CA LYS A 4 -20.87 3.76 -12.60
C LYS A 4 -19.58 2.98 -12.91
N GLY A 5 -18.99 3.20 -14.09
CA GLY A 5 -17.72 2.58 -14.45
C GLY A 5 -16.56 3.02 -13.56
N VAL A 6 -16.50 4.31 -13.19
CA VAL A 6 -15.47 4.84 -12.28
C VAL A 6 -15.61 4.27 -10.88
N GLU A 7 -16.83 4.20 -10.34
CA GLU A 7 -17.08 3.63 -9.01
C GLU A 7 -16.70 2.14 -8.96
N ARG A 8 -17.02 1.36 -10.02
CA ARG A 8 -16.66 -0.06 -10.11
C ARG A 8 -15.14 -0.25 -10.21
N PHE A 9 -14.48 0.57 -11.02
CA PHE A 9 -13.03 0.53 -11.17
C PHE A 9 -12.32 0.86 -9.85
N LEU A 10 -12.76 1.91 -9.14
CA LEU A 10 -12.22 2.26 -7.82
C LEU A 10 -12.42 1.12 -6.81
N SER A 11 -13.60 0.48 -6.79
CA SER A 11 -13.85 -0.65 -5.90
C SER A 11 -12.88 -1.81 -6.16
N VAL A 12 -12.68 -2.21 -7.42
CA VAL A 12 -11.72 -3.28 -7.78
C VAL A 12 -10.29 -2.87 -7.44
N LEU A 13 -9.91 -1.61 -7.70
CA LEU A 13 -8.59 -1.08 -7.38
C LEU A 13 -8.32 -1.17 -5.88
N TYR A 14 -9.25 -0.73 -5.03
CA TYR A 14 -9.13 -0.80 -3.59
C TYR A 14 -9.09 -2.24 -3.06
N ILE A 15 -9.90 -3.16 -3.59
CA ILE A 15 -9.81 -4.58 -3.23
C ILE A 15 -8.43 -5.15 -3.57
N SER A 16 -7.91 -4.86 -4.76
CA SER A 16 -6.57 -5.30 -5.16
C SER A 16 -5.49 -4.71 -4.25
N SER A 17 -5.65 -3.44 -3.86
CA SER A 17 -4.76 -2.72 -2.93
C SER A 17 -4.73 -3.35 -1.54
N VAL A 18 -5.88 -3.78 -1.00
CA VAL A 18 -5.97 -4.54 0.26
C VAL A 18 -5.17 -5.83 0.14
N VAL A 19 -5.40 -6.61 -0.91
CA VAL A 19 -4.74 -7.92 -1.11
C VAL A 19 -3.22 -7.74 -1.18
N THR A 20 -2.74 -6.76 -1.95
CA THR A 20 -1.29 -6.49 -2.06
C THR A 20 -0.70 -5.94 -0.77
N SER A 21 -1.41 -5.05 -0.06
CA SER A 21 -0.96 -4.54 1.24
C SER A 21 -0.81 -5.67 2.26
N MET A 22 -1.82 -6.54 2.38
CA MET A 22 -1.78 -7.71 3.26
C MET A 22 -0.66 -8.68 2.86
N THR A 23 -0.50 -8.94 1.56
CA THR A 23 0.57 -9.81 1.04
C THR A 23 1.94 -9.29 1.45
N SER A 24 2.21 -7.98 1.26
CA SER A 24 3.47 -7.38 1.69
C SER A 24 3.68 -7.50 3.20
N MET A 25 2.68 -7.14 4.01
CA MET A 25 2.81 -7.17 5.48
C MET A 25 3.11 -8.59 5.98
N ILE A 26 2.41 -9.59 5.43
CA ILE A 26 2.61 -11.01 5.77
C ILE A 26 4.00 -11.48 5.32
N CYS A 27 4.44 -11.14 4.10
CA CYS A 27 5.76 -11.53 3.60
C CYS A 27 6.89 -10.99 4.50
N ILE A 28 6.84 -9.71 4.86
CA ILE A 28 7.84 -9.11 5.76
C ILE A 28 7.74 -9.71 7.16
N ALA A 29 6.53 -10.00 7.66
CA ALA A 29 6.36 -10.64 8.96
C ALA A 29 6.97 -12.04 8.99
N ILE A 30 6.75 -12.86 7.95
CA ILE A 30 7.34 -14.20 7.82
C ILE A 30 8.87 -14.09 7.83
N LEU A 31 9.44 -13.21 7.01
CA LEU A 31 10.88 -13.01 6.93
C LEU A 31 11.47 -12.54 8.26
N TRP A 32 10.80 -11.59 8.92
CA TRP A 32 11.25 -11.10 10.22
C TRP A 32 11.22 -12.22 11.27
N GLN A 33 10.12 -12.96 11.40
CA GLN A 33 10.02 -14.04 12.39
C GLN A 33 11.01 -15.18 12.10
N TYR A 34 11.20 -15.53 10.83
CA TYR A 34 12.11 -16.61 10.43
C TYR A 34 13.58 -16.29 10.71
N TRP A 35 13.98 -15.02 10.57
CA TRP A 35 15.37 -14.58 10.73
C TRP A 35 15.68 -13.93 12.09
N ALA A 36 14.66 -13.59 12.89
CA ALA A 36 14.83 -12.83 14.13
C ALA A 36 15.82 -13.46 15.10
N LEU A 37 15.74 -14.78 15.33
CA LEU A 37 16.62 -15.45 16.28
C LEU A 37 18.07 -15.51 15.79
N ILE A 38 18.28 -15.76 14.50
CA ILE A 38 19.61 -15.93 13.90
C ILE A 38 20.32 -14.57 13.78
N LEU A 39 19.59 -13.53 13.40
CA LEU A 39 20.16 -12.21 13.14
C LEU A 39 20.34 -11.35 14.40
N ASN A 40 19.71 -11.72 15.52
CA ASN A 40 19.80 -10.99 16.79
C ASN A 40 21.09 -11.31 17.58
N ALA A 41 22.24 -11.29 16.88
CA ALA A 41 23.57 -11.54 17.43
C ALA A 41 24.41 -10.25 17.58
N CYS A 42 23.79 -9.07 17.45
CA CYS A 42 24.49 -7.79 17.52
C CYS A 42 24.63 -7.24 18.96
N ILE A 43 25.47 -6.22 19.13
CA ILE A 43 25.68 -5.51 20.40
C ILE A 43 24.51 -4.56 20.74
N SER A 44 23.73 -4.15 19.74
CA SER A 44 22.56 -3.28 19.92
C SER A 44 21.32 -4.04 20.39
N ILE A 45 20.35 -3.34 20.98
CA ILE A 45 19.06 -3.90 21.38
C ILE A 45 18.14 -3.93 20.13
N ASP A 46 17.39 -5.01 19.93
CA ASP A 46 16.44 -5.23 18.83
C ASP A 46 17.04 -5.26 17.41
N CYS A 47 18.01 -6.13 17.13
CA CYS A 47 18.60 -6.28 15.78
C CYS A 47 18.17 -7.54 15.01
N GLY A 48 17.00 -8.10 15.34
CA GLY A 48 16.46 -9.26 14.62
C GLY A 48 15.87 -8.95 13.24
N CYS A 49 16.00 -7.73 12.71
CA CYS A 49 15.39 -7.40 11.42
C CYS A 49 16.27 -7.82 10.26
N ILE A 50 15.71 -8.55 9.29
CA ILE A 50 16.46 -8.92 8.08
C ILE A 50 16.72 -7.72 7.16
N LEU A 51 15.83 -6.71 7.14
CA LEU A 51 16.07 -5.48 6.39
C LEU A 51 17.23 -4.71 7.03
N TYR A 52 18.09 -4.15 6.18
CA TYR A 52 19.27 -3.40 6.61
C TYR A 52 20.23 -4.21 7.50
N SER A 53 20.25 -5.55 7.36
CA SER A 53 21.30 -6.39 7.95
C SER A 53 22.69 -5.96 7.50
N LYS A 54 23.68 -6.10 8.39
CA LYS A 54 25.05 -5.61 8.22
C LYS A 54 26.06 -6.72 8.54
N ASN A 55 27.15 -6.75 7.78
CA ASN A 55 28.34 -7.50 8.14
C ASN A 55 29.14 -6.70 9.18
N THR A 56 29.31 -7.24 10.39
CA THR A 56 30.07 -6.62 11.49
C THR A 56 31.19 -7.57 11.92
N PHE A 57 32.43 -7.22 11.58
CA PHE A 57 33.64 -8.00 11.92
C PHE A 57 33.59 -9.49 11.53
N GLY A 58 33.03 -9.81 10.37
CA GLY A 58 32.93 -11.19 9.87
C GLY A 58 31.67 -11.95 10.32
N THR A 59 30.85 -11.34 11.18
CA THR A 59 29.56 -11.87 11.61
C THR A 59 28.43 -11.09 10.94
N PHE A 60 27.49 -11.81 10.32
CA PHE A 60 26.31 -11.21 9.71
C PHE A 60 25.22 -10.99 10.77
N ALA A 61 24.89 -9.73 11.05
CA ALA A 61 23.91 -9.34 12.06
C ALA A 61 22.75 -8.57 11.42
N GLY A 62 21.56 -8.63 12.03
CA GLY A 62 20.39 -7.95 11.48
C GLY A 62 20.39 -6.43 11.70
N GLY A 63 19.47 -5.76 11.01
CA GLY A 63 19.20 -4.33 11.14
C GLY A 63 18.27 -4.01 12.33
N ASP A 64 18.06 -2.72 12.57
CA ASP A 64 17.17 -2.23 13.64
C ASP A 64 15.73 -2.75 13.42
N GLY A 65 15.15 -3.34 14.47
CA GLY A 65 13.79 -3.87 14.53
C GLY A 65 12.72 -2.89 14.06
N LYS A 66 12.96 -1.57 14.16
CA LYS A 66 12.05 -0.53 13.65
C LYS A 66 11.77 -0.66 12.15
N PHE A 67 12.74 -1.08 11.34
CA PHE A 67 12.54 -1.25 9.90
C PHE A 67 11.55 -2.38 9.60
N CYS A 68 11.67 -3.51 10.30
CA CYS A 68 10.73 -4.63 10.15
C CYS A 68 9.37 -4.30 10.78
N LYS A 69 9.33 -3.60 11.93
CA LYS A 69 8.07 -3.09 12.50
C LYS A 69 7.35 -2.17 11.52
N PHE A 70 8.05 -1.24 10.89
CA PHE A 70 7.49 -0.38 9.85
C PHE A 70 7.07 -1.18 8.60
N GLY A 71 7.86 -2.18 8.19
CA GLY A 71 7.52 -3.07 7.09
C GLY A 71 6.24 -3.89 7.32
N VAL A 72 6.01 -4.36 8.55
CA VAL A 72 4.82 -5.15 8.91
C VAL A 72 3.60 -4.27 9.18
N TYR A 73 3.77 -3.15 9.89
CA TYR A 73 2.62 -2.36 10.37
C TYR A 73 2.36 -1.08 9.57
N GLY A 74 3.31 -0.65 8.72
CA GLY A 74 3.23 0.63 8.01
C GLY A 74 2.09 0.73 7.00
N LEU A 75 1.62 -0.40 6.46
CA LEU A 75 0.47 -0.47 5.53
C LEU A 75 -0.86 -0.82 6.21
N VAL A 76 -0.91 -0.89 7.55
CA VAL A 76 -2.18 -1.12 8.27
C VAL A 76 -3.19 0.00 7.99
N PRO A 77 -2.83 1.30 8.08
CA PRO A 77 -3.77 2.37 7.79
C PRO A 77 -4.29 2.35 6.34
N THR A 78 -3.42 2.03 5.37
CA THR A 78 -3.81 1.92 3.96
C THR A 78 -4.78 0.77 3.76
N ALA A 79 -4.49 -0.42 4.30
CA ALA A 79 -5.35 -1.60 4.17
C ALA A 79 -6.76 -1.38 4.78
N LEU A 80 -6.85 -0.74 5.94
CA LEU A 80 -8.13 -0.44 6.58
C LEU A 80 -8.96 0.57 5.76
N LEU A 81 -8.32 1.62 5.24
CA LEU A 81 -9.00 2.63 4.43
C LEU A 81 -9.38 2.08 3.05
N ASP A 82 -8.53 1.27 2.43
CA ASP A 82 -8.82 0.57 1.18
C ASP A 82 -10.05 -0.33 1.35
N LEU A 83 -10.15 -1.06 2.46
CA LEU A 83 -11.33 -1.90 2.73
C LEU A 83 -12.61 -1.06 2.84
N CYS A 84 -12.56 0.03 3.62
CA CYS A 84 -13.70 0.94 3.75
C CYS A 84 -14.12 1.55 2.40
N LEU A 85 -13.16 2.00 1.59
CA LEU A 85 -13.41 2.60 0.29
C LEU A 85 -13.87 1.57 -0.75
N ALA A 86 -13.34 0.35 -0.71
CA ALA A 86 -13.78 -0.77 -1.53
C ALA A 86 -15.27 -1.07 -1.32
N VAL A 87 -15.69 -1.17 -0.05
CA VAL A 87 -17.10 -1.39 0.32
C VAL A 87 -17.95 -0.18 -0.11
N TYR A 88 -17.49 1.04 0.16
CA TYR A 88 -18.22 2.26 -0.21
C TYR A 88 -18.48 2.36 -1.72
N HIS A 89 -17.42 2.22 -2.53
CA HIS A 89 -17.51 2.31 -3.99
C HIS A 89 -18.21 1.09 -4.59
N GLY A 90 -18.06 -0.10 -3.99
CA GLY A 90 -18.76 -1.32 -4.38
C GLY A 90 -20.26 -1.20 -4.17
N TYR A 91 -20.69 -0.81 -2.97
CA TYR A 91 -22.09 -0.56 -2.63
C TYR A 91 -22.73 0.45 -3.58
N ARG A 92 -22.03 1.57 -3.84
CA ARG A 92 -22.51 2.63 -4.72
C ARG A 92 -22.58 2.23 -6.20
N SER A 93 -21.77 1.26 -6.61
CA SER A 93 -21.81 0.70 -7.96
C SER A 93 -23.05 -0.18 -8.19
N CYS A 94 -23.52 -0.86 -7.13
CA CYS A 94 -24.66 -1.78 -7.19
C CYS A 94 -26.02 -1.08 -7.06
N ILE A 95 -26.11 0.05 -6.35
CA ILE A 95 -27.37 0.78 -6.19
C ILE A 95 -27.69 1.64 -7.42
N LYS A 96 -28.84 1.36 -8.03
CA LYS A 96 -29.48 2.30 -8.96
C LYS A 96 -29.93 3.52 -8.15
N LYS A 97 -29.45 4.71 -8.49
CA LYS A 97 -29.98 5.98 -7.95
C LYS A 97 -31.43 6.14 -8.41
N GLU A 98 -32.39 5.63 -7.64
CA GLU A 98 -33.80 6.02 -7.72
C GLU A 98 -34.19 7.06 -6.66
N LEU A 99 -33.23 7.58 -5.87
CA LEU A 99 -33.48 8.58 -4.81
C LEU A 99 -33.38 10.04 -5.28
N ASN A 100 -33.86 10.34 -6.48
CA ASN A 100 -34.23 11.72 -6.86
C ASN A 100 -35.73 11.79 -7.11
N ILE A 101 -36.55 11.20 -6.21
CA ILE A 101 -37.94 11.61 -6.12
C ILE A 101 -37.90 13.00 -5.48
N PRO A 102 -38.26 14.08 -6.20
CA PRO A 102 -38.34 15.39 -5.59
C PRO A 102 -39.35 15.31 -4.45
N ILE A 103 -38.92 15.63 -3.23
CA ILE A 103 -39.82 15.76 -2.09
C ILE A 103 -40.75 16.94 -2.44
N ARG A 104 -42.01 16.64 -2.76
CA ARG A 104 -43.09 17.63 -2.84
C ARG A 104 -43.37 18.09 -1.40
N THR A 105 -42.78 19.20 -0.99
CA THR A 105 -43.28 19.96 0.16
C THR A 105 -44.50 20.75 -0.31
N TYR A 106 -45.69 20.36 0.17
CA TYR A 106 -46.91 21.16 0.03
C TYR A 106 -46.80 22.30 1.05
N ASN A 107 -46.66 23.54 0.59
CA ASN A 107 -46.86 24.70 1.46
C ASN A 107 -48.37 24.80 1.69
N ASP A 108 -48.81 24.37 2.88
CA ASP A 108 -50.16 24.63 3.35
C ASP A 108 -50.19 26.00 4.05
N ASP A 109 -50.08 27.07 3.26
CA ASP A 109 -50.44 28.40 3.72
C ASP A 109 -51.91 28.63 3.41
N SER A 110 -52.73 28.24 4.38
CA SER A 110 -54.13 28.64 4.45
C SER A 110 -54.21 30.15 4.71
N ARG A 111 -54.55 30.91 3.65
CA ARG A 111 -55.36 32.15 3.71
C ARG A 111 -55.73 32.57 2.29
N ASP A 112 -56.99 32.27 1.96
CA ASP A 112 -57.94 33.10 1.22
C ASP A 112 -57.36 34.21 0.33
N PHE A 113 -57.47 34.06 -1.00
CA PHE A 113 -58.16 35.00 -1.89
C PHE A 113 -58.10 34.48 -3.35
N ASN A 114 -59.24 34.59 -4.04
CA ASN A 114 -59.50 34.17 -5.42
C ASN A 114 -58.51 34.76 -6.46
N ILE A 115 -57.52 33.99 -6.92
CA ILE A 115 -56.90 34.13 -8.27
C ILE A 115 -56.46 32.75 -8.76
N ILE A 116 -56.92 32.34 -9.94
CA ILE A 116 -56.41 31.16 -10.66
C ILE A 116 -55.02 31.53 -11.20
N GLU A 117 -53.97 31.33 -10.41
CA GLU A 117 -52.60 31.27 -10.92
C GLU A 117 -52.06 29.85 -10.79
N PRO A 118 -51.39 29.31 -11.82
CA PRO A 118 -50.73 28.02 -11.71
C PRO A 118 -49.64 28.14 -10.64
N SER A 119 -49.76 27.32 -9.60
CA SER A 119 -48.81 27.20 -8.51
C SER A 119 -47.39 27.08 -9.05
N ARG A 120 -46.61 28.16 -8.94
CA ARG A 120 -45.18 28.15 -9.28
C ARG A 120 -44.47 27.25 -8.29
N VAL A 121 -44.14 26.05 -8.77
CA VAL A 121 -43.26 25.12 -8.05
C VAL A 121 -41.85 25.73 -8.04
N GLU A 122 -41.52 26.49 -7.01
CA GLU A 122 -40.14 26.87 -6.76
C GLU A 122 -39.37 25.65 -6.24
N ILE A 123 -38.63 25.02 -7.15
CA ILE A 123 -37.62 24.01 -6.79
C ILE A 123 -36.50 24.76 -6.08
N ARG A 124 -36.59 24.92 -4.76
CA ARG A 124 -35.51 25.49 -3.96
C ARG A 124 -34.30 24.54 -4.06
N PRO A 125 -33.17 24.94 -4.67
CA PRO A 125 -32.00 24.08 -4.70
C PRO A 125 -31.53 23.92 -3.25
N ARG A 126 -31.65 22.70 -2.72
CA ARG A 126 -31.09 22.30 -1.42
C ARG A 126 -29.66 22.83 -1.35
N GLN A 127 -29.38 23.74 -0.40
CA GLN A 127 -28.10 24.43 -0.19
C GLN A 127 -26.93 23.55 -0.66
N ARG A 128 -26.43 23.83 -1.87
CA ARG A 128 -25.33 23.06 -2.46
C ARG A 128 -24.07 23.48 -1.70
N ILE A 129 -23.76 22.77 -0.62
CA ILE A 129 -22.37 22.72 -0.12
C ILE A 129 -21.50 22.45 -1.35
N SER A 130 -20.59 23.39 -1.64
CA SER A 130 -19.78 23.42 -2.84
C SER A 130 -19.15 22.04 -3.06
N SER A 131 -19.23 21.53 -4.30
CA SER A 131 -18.60 20.25 -4.66
C SER A 131 -17.13 20.22 -4.24
N TYR A 132 -16.44 21.36 -4.25
CA TYR A 132 -15.06 21.48 -3.79
C TYR A 132 -14.88 21.06 -2.31
N GLN A 133 -15.73 21.54 -1.41
CA GLN A 133 -15.64 21.21 0.03
C GLN A 133 -15.89 19.73 0.34
N LYS A 134 -16.65 19.01 -0.50
CA LYS A 134 -16.95 17.57 -0.29
C LYS A 134 -15.83 16.64 -0.76
N TRP A 135 -15.09 17.02 -1.80
CA TRP A 135 -14.10 16.13 -2.43
C TRP A 135 -12.65 16.45 -2.04
N MET A 136 -12.37 17.66 -1.54
CA MET A 136 -11.02 18.05 -1.11
C MET A 136 -10.42 17.12 -0.01
N PRO A 137 -11.17 16.70 1.03
CA PRO A 137 -10.61 15.81 2.05
C PRO A 137 -10.16 14.46 1.49
N PHE A 138 -10.87 13.91 0.51
CA PHE A 138 -10.52 12.64 -0.13
C PHE A 138 -9.24 12.75 -0.96
N VAL A 139 -9.03 13.87 -1.64
CA VAL A 139 -7.79 14.14 -2.40
C VAL A 139 -6.61 14.25 -1.44
N CYS A 140 -6.73 15.03 -0.36
CA CYS A 140 -5.68 15.14 0.65
C CYS A 140 -5.35 13.79 1.29
N LEU A 141 -6.39 13.01 1.65
CA LEU A 141 -6.23 11.68 2.22
C LEU A 141 -5.49 10.74 1.26
N ALA A 142 -5.88 10.74 -0.02
CA ALA A 142 -5.26 9.88 -1.02
C ALA A 142 -3.78 10.24 -1.26
N ILE A 143 -3.43 11.53 -1.24
CA ILE A 143 -2.03 11.98 -1.32
C ILE A 143 -1.22 11.49 -0.11
N LEU A 144 -1.75 11.64 1.11
CA LEU A 144 -1.06 11.20 2.33
C LEU A 144 -0.79 9.69 2.32
N LEU A 145 -1.78 8.90 1.91
CA LEU A 145 -1.65 7.44 1.81
C LEU A 145 -0.73 7.01 0.66
N SER A 146 -0.68 7.79 -0.43
CA SER A 146 0.30 7.62 -1.49
C SER A 146 1.73 7.87 -0.98
N CYS A 147 1.95 8.92 -0.17
CA CYS A 147 3.26 9.19 0.43
C CYS A 147 3.67 8.10 1.42
N LEU A 148 2.76 7.62 2.25
CA LEU A 148 2.99 6.50 3.17
C LEU A 148 3.37 5.22 2.41
N SER A 149 2.60 4.88 1.37
CA SER A 149 2.86 3.72 0.51
C SER A 149 4.19 3.82 -0.23
N LEU A 150 4.55 5.02 -0.70
CA LEU A 150 5.85 5.27 -1.33
C LEU A 150 7.01 5.08 -0.34
N SER A 151 6.87 5.63 0.87
CA SER A 151 7.89 5.51 1.91
C SER A 151 8.10 4.05 2.31
N HIS A 152 7.00 3.30 2.40
CA HIS A 152 7.02 1.85 2.62
C HIS A 152 7.73 1.10 1.50
N ALA A 153 7.35 1.32 0.24
CA ALA A 153 7.99 0.68 -0.91
C ALA A 153 9.50 0.98 -0.99
N ILE A 154 9.90 2.23 -0.73
CA ILE A 154 11.31 2.64 -0.73
C ILE A 154 12.07 1.93 0.38
N ILE A 155 11.57 1.92 1.62
CA ILE A 155 12.27 1.31 2.76
C ILE A 155 12.43 -0.20 2.56
N ILE A 156 11.41 -0.89 2.06
CA ILE A 156 11.51 -2.33 1.76
C ILE A 156 12.52 -2.59 0.64
N THR A 157 12.47 -1.80 -0.44
CA THR A 157 13.36 -1.96 -1.60
C THR A 157 14.82 -1.65 -1.24
N ASP A 158 15.08 -0.52 -0.59
CA ASP A 158 16.43 -0.11 -0.16
C ASP A 158 16.99 -1.08 0.90
N GLY A 159 16.16 -1.50 1.85
CA GLY A 159 16.55 -2.51 2.84
C GLY A 159 16.93 -3.85 2.21
N PHE A 160 16.19 -4.31 1.19
CA PHE A 160 16.51 -5.52 0.43
C PHE A 160 17.89 -5.43 -0.25
N TYR A 161 18.17 -4.33 -0.97
CA TYR A 161 19.44 -4.17 -1.67
C TYR A 161 20.62 -3.99 -0.71
N LYS A 162 20.48 -3.20 0.35
CA LYS A 162 21.55 -3.02 1.34
C LYS A 162 21.91 -4.32 2.06
N THR A 163 20.90 -5.11 2.42
CA THR A 163 21.12 -6.43 3.01
C THR A 163 21.84 -7.36 2.04
N CYS A 164 21.43 -7.38 0.78
CA CYS A 164 22.09 -8.14 -0.28
C CYS A 164 23.57 -7.74 -0.44
N ASP A 165 23.89 -6.44 -0.49
CA ASP A 165 25.26 -5.97 -0.66
C ASP A 165 26.14 -6.30 0.55
N HIS A 166 25.63 -6.12 1.78
CA HIS A 166 26.37 -6.53 2.97
C HIS A 166 26.59 -8.04 3.03
N TYR A 167 25.61 -8.84 2.59
CA TYR A 167 25.75 -10.29 2.58
C TYR A 167 26.71 -10.77 1.49
N ARG A 168 26.74 -10.13 0.30
CA ARG A 168 27.76 -10.40 -0.74
C ARG A 168 29.18 -10.26 -0.21
N VAL A 169 29.47 -9.17 0.51
CA VAL A 169 30.79 -8.93 1.10
C VAL A 169 31.13 -10.01 2.12
N MET A 170 30.17 -10.40 2.96
CA MET A 170 30.35 -11.47 3.94
C MET A 170 30.58 -12.83 3.26
N LEU A 171 29.84 -13.14 2.21
CA LEU A 171 29.95 -14.39 1.46
C LEU A 171 31.32 -14.54 0.80
N ILE A 172 31.86 -13.46 0.21
CA ILE A 172 33.22 -13.45 -0.36
C ILE A 172 34.27 -13.72 0.72
N GLN A 173 34.11 -13.14 1.90
CA GLN A 173 35.03 -13.35 3.03
C GLN A 173 34.98 -14.79 3.55
N VAL A 174 33.78 -15.37 3.70
CA VAL A 174 33.60 -16.74 4.21
C VAL A 174 34.09 -17.79 3.22
N LEU A 175 33.83 -17.61 1.93
CA LEU A 175 34.26 -18.55 0.89
C LEU A 175 35.75 -18.43 0.55
N GLY A 176 36.44 -17.38 1.03
CA GLY A 176 37.81 -17.08 0.63
C GLY A 176 37.96 -16.82 -0.88
N SER A 177 36.85 -16.47 -1.56
CA SER A 177 36.83 -16.29 -3.01
C SER A 177 37.68 -15.07 -3.39
N THR A 178 38.56 -15.25 -4.38
CA THR A 178 39.43 -14.19 -4.90
C THR A 178 39.35 -14.12 -6.43
N GLY A 179 39.76 -12.99 -7.00
CA GLY A 179 39.77 -12.80 -8.46
C GLY A 179 38.37 -12.88 -9.10
N ARG A 180 38.22 -13.71 -10.13
CA ARG A 180 37.00 -13.81 -10.95
C ARG A 180 35.79 -14.37 -10.19
N GLU A 181 36.01 -15.17 -9.14
CA GLU A 181 34.93 -15.71 -8.32
C GLU A 181 34.28 -14.62 -7.45
N ALA A 182 35.09 -13.76 -6.85
CA ALA A 182 34.60 -12.61 -6.08
C ALA A 182 33.85 -11.62 -7.00
N GLU A 183 34.35 -11.40 -8.21
CA GLU A 183 33.68 -10.56 -9.21
C GLU A 183 32.33 -11.15 -9.63
N LEU A 184 32.23 -12.47 -9.79
CA LEU A 184 30.98 -13.15 -10.11
C LEU A 184 29.95 -12.98 -8.99
N ILE A 185 30.34 -13.17 -7.73
CA ILE A 185 29.45 -13.03 -6.58
C ILE A 185 28.97 -11.58 -6.42
N HIS A 186 29.88 -10.62 -6.59
CA HIS A 186 29.57 -9.21 -6.39
C HIS A 186 28.74 -8.63 -7.54
N ASN A 187 29.08 -8.94 -8.80
CA ASN A 187 28.55 -8.22 -9.97
C ASN A 187 27.56 -9.03 -10.82
N ARG A 188 27.52 -10.37 -10.70
CA ARG A 188 26.70 -11.22 -11.59
C ARG A 188 25.54 -11.92 -10.88
N LEU A 189 25.68 -12.29 -9.61
CA LEU A 189 24.59 -12.92 -8.87
C LEU A 189 23.50 -11.90 -8.54
N SER A 190 22.24 -12.25 -8.83
CA SER A 190 21.10 -11.42 -8.45
C SER A 190 20.91 -11.44 -6.94
N CYS A 191 20.32 -10.39 -6.36
CA CYS A 191 20.04 -10.39 -4.93
C CYS A 191 19.10 -11.53 -4.51
N GLY A 192 18.19 -11.97 -5.37
CA GLY A 192 17.39 -13.17 -5.12
C GLY A 192 18.26 -14.41 -4.89
N ALA A 193 19.24 -14.66 -5.76
CA ALA A 193 20.17 -15.78 -5.60
C ALA A 193 21.05 -15.64 -4.34
N ILE A 194 21.43 -14.41 -3.98
CA ILE A 194 22.19 -14.12 -2.76
C ILE A 194 21.36 -14.48 -1.50
N PHE A 195 20.06 -14.22 -1.50
CA PHE A 195 19.17 -14.66 -0.42
C PHE A 195 18.95 -16.19 -0.42
N ASP A 196 18.97 -16.86 -1.58
CA ASP A 196 18.94 -18.33 -1.62
C ASP A 196 20.20 -18.93 -0.94
N PHE A 197 21.38 -18.32 -1.15
CA PHE A 197 22.60 -18.70 -0.41
C PHE A 197 22.45 -18.47 1.09
N LEU A 198 21.83 -17.35 1.50
CA LEU A 198 21.55 -17.05 2.90
C LEU A 198 20.68 -18.14 3.53
N ASP A 199 19.60 -18.56 2.84
CA ASP A 199 18.72 -19.63 3.31
C ASP A 199 19.46 -20.97 3.41
N TYR A 200 20.37 -21.27 2.48
CA TYR A 200 21.10 -22.54 2.41
C TYR A 200 22.26 -22.64 3.41
N LEU A 201 23.03 -21.57 3.61
CA LEU A 201 24.21 -21.52 4.49
C LEU A 201 23.86 -21.30 5.98
N ARG A 202 22.58 -21.52 6.33
CA ARG A 202 22.05 -21.34 7.66
C ARG A 202 22.84 -22.15 8.71
N PRO A 203 23.14 -21.58 9.89
CA PRO A 203 23.66 -22.33 11.03
C PRO A 203 22.71 -23.47 11.43
N ASN A 204 23.27 -24.64 11.73
CA ASN A 204 22.58 -25.93 11.74
C ASN A 204 21.67 -26.12 12.98
N ASP A 205 20.44 -25.57 12.93
CA ASP A 205 19.40 -25.86 13.92
C ASP A 205 18.54 -27.05 13.43
N THR A 206 18.67 -28.18 14.12
CA THR A 206 18.12 -29.50 13.74
C THR A 206 16.59 -29.58 13.64
N TRP A 207 15.85 -28.55 14.05
CA TRP A 207 14.37 -28.59 14.17
C TRP A 207 13.60 -27.89 13.04
N SER A 208 14.27 -27.22 12.08
CA SER A 208 13.60 -26.32 11.10
C SER A 208 13.88 -26.64 9.63
N ARG A 209 14.50 -27.78 9.28
CA ARG A 209 14.86 -28.08 7.88
C ARG A 209 13.68 -28.24 6.93
N ASP A 210 12.49 -28.55 7.44
CA ASP A 210 11.38 -28.98 6.58
C ASP A 210 10.62 -27.82 5.89
N LYS A 211 10.92 -26.56 6.23
CA LYS A 211 10.33 -25.38 5.58
C LYS A 211 11.32 -24.23 5.51
N LEU A 212 12.29 -24.31 4.59
CA LEU A 212 13.02 -23.11 4.14
C LEU A 212 12.01 -22.22 3.39
N PRO A 213 11.66 -21.01 3.88
CA PRO A 213 11.07 -20.01 3.03
C PRO A 213 12.13 -19.63 2.01
N ASN A 214 11.76 -19.54 0.73
CA ASN A 214 12.62 -18.92 -0.25
C ASN A 214 12.61 -17.40 0.03
N SER A 215 13.58 -16.93 0.83
CA SER A 215 13.62 -15.56 1.32
C SER A 215 13.67 -14.56 0.17
N GLY A 216 14.38 -14.89 -0.91
CA GLY A 216 14.45 -14.09 -2.13
C GLY A 216 13.07 -13.87 -2.77
N LEU A 217 12.30 -14.95 -2.96
CA LEU A 217 10.95 -14.90 -3.53
C LEU A 217 9.98 -14.15 -2.61
N VAL A 218 10.04 -14.38 -1.29
CA VAL A 218 9.18 -13.69 -0.33
C VAL A 218 9.47 -12.18 -0.33
N PHE A 219 10.74 -11.78 -0.41
CA PHE A 219 11.11 -10.37 -0.55
C PHE A 219 10.63 -9.76 -1.86
N LEU A 220 10.83 -10.44 -2.98
CA LEU A 220 10.36 -9.96 -4.28
C LEU A 220 8.84 -9.79 -4.28
N LEU A 221 8.09 -10.74 -3.72
CA LEU A 221 6.64 -10.64 -3.60
C LEU A 221 6.22 -9.44 -2.74
N ALA A 222 6.93 -9.17 -1.62
CA ALA A 222 6.72 -7.98 -0.82
C ALA A 222 7.00 -6.70 -1.61
N ILE A 223 8.14 -6.61 -2.30
CA ILE A 223 8.52 -5.45 -3.11
C ILE A 223 7.48 -5.19 -4.20
N PHE A 224 7.13 -6.18 -5.02
CA PHE A 224 6.11 -6.02 -6.05
C PHE A 224 4.77 -5.58 -5.48
N SER A 225 4.36 -6.16 -4.36
CA SER A 225 3.10 -5.80 -3.69
C SER A 225 3.08 -4.37 -3.16
N THR A 226 4.18 -3.87 -2.58
CA THR A 226 4.28 -2.49 -2.07
C THR A 226 4.28 -1.46 -3.19
N TRP A 227 4.99 -1.71 -4.29
CA TRP A 227 4.98 -0.84 -5.46
C TRP A 227 3.61 -0.81 -6.13
N TYR A 228 2.93 -1.95 -6.24
CA TYR A 228 1.57 -2.00 -6.74
C TYR A 228 0.60 -1.18 -5.86
N ASN A 229 0.73 -1.29 -4.54
CA ASN A 229 -0.07 -0.50 -3.59
C ASN A 229 0.16 1.01 -3.78
N PHE A 230 1.41 1.45 -3.91
CA PHE A 230 1.73 2.85 -4.23
C PHE A 230 1.10 3.32 -5.55
N ILE A 231 1.23 2.52 -6.62
CA ILE A 231 0.65 2.83 -7.93
C ILE A 231 -0.88 2.92 -7.84
N SER A 232 -1.51 2.04 -7.05
CA SER A 232 -2.96 2.04 -6.84
C SER A 232 -3.43 3.35 -6.19
N TRP A 233 -2.74 3.82 -5.15
CA TRP A 233 -3.04 5.11 -4.51
C TRP A 233 -2.78 6.32 -5.41
N MET A 234 -1.75 6.26 -6.24
CA MET A 234 -1.49 7.30 -7.25
C MET A 234 -2.61 7.36 -8.29
N VAL A 235 -3.05 6.22 -8.82
CA VAL A 235 -4.15 6.13 -9.80
C VAL A 235 -5.47 6.61 -9.17
N ALA A 236 -5.77 6.20 -7.94
CA ALA A 236 -6.94 6.68 -7.21
C ALA A 236 -6.92 8.20 -7.01
N SER A 237 -5.77 8.76 -6.62
CA SER A 237 -5.57 10.21 -6.46
C SER A 237 -5.81 10.96 -7.76
N MET A 238 -5.26 10.46 -8.88
CA MET A 238 -5.50 11.01 -10.22
C MET A 238 -6.99 10.98 -10.58
N LEU A 239 -7.68 9.87 -10.31
CA LEU A 239 -9.12 9.76 -10.58
C LEU A 239 -9.95 10.74 -9.75
N TYR A 240 -9.66 10.89 -8.46
CA TYR A 240 -10.32 11.91 -7.62
C TYR A 240 -10.08 13.32 -8.16
N TYR A 241 -8.85 13.63 -8.55
CA TYR A 241 -8.50 14.91 -9.16
C TYR A 241 -9.27 15.19 -10.45
N PHE A 242 -9.32 14.22 -11.38
CA PHE A 242 -10.07 14.33 -12.62
C PHE A 242 -11.58 14.48 -12.37
N MET A 243 -12.13 13.78 -11.38
CA MET A 243 -13.54 13.91 -11.01
C MET A 243 -13.88 15.29 -10.44
N VAL A 244 -12.99 15.88 -9.64
CA VAL A 244 -13.14 17.25 -9.15
C VAL A 244 -13.11 18.24 -10.31
N ARG A 245 -12.11 18.15 -11.21
CA ARG A 245 -12.02 19.03 -12.39
C ARG A 245 -13.25 18.94 -13.29
N ARG A 246 -13.72 17.74 -13.61
CA ARG A 246 -14.89 17.56 -14.49
C ARG A 246 -16.19 18.08 -13.87
N LYS A 247 -16.34 18.01 -12.55
CA LYS A 247 -17.52 18.58 -11.85
C LYS A 247 -17.43 20.09 -11.69
N LEU A 248 -16.22 20.68 -11.69
CA LEU A 248 -16.04 22.13 -11.79
C LEU A 248 -16.38 22.63 -13.20
N CYS A 249 -16.02 21.89 -14.26
CA CYS A 249 -16.39 22.26 -15.64
C CYS A 249 -17.89 22.12 -15.97
N PHE A 250 -18.65 21.32 -15.21
CA PHE A 250 -20.11 21.20 -15.39
C PHE A 250 -20.92 22.32 -14.73
N PHE A 251 -20.25 23.31 -14.12
CA PHE A 251 -20.86 24.48 -13.49
C PHE A 251 -20.71 25.76 -14.32
N GLU A 252 -20.23 25.65 -15.56
CA GLU A 252 -19.98 26.78 -16.46
C GLU A 252 -20.92 26.81 -17.67
N ILE A 253 -22.14 26.26 -17.53
CA ILE A 253 -23.24 26.38 -18.50
C ILE A 253 -24.54 26.65 -17.74
#